data_AF-A0A4V0X4V8-F1
#
_entry.id   AF-A0A4V0X4V8-F1
#
_cell.length_a   1.000
_cell.length_b   1.000
_cell.length_c   1.000
_cell.angle_alpha   90.00
_cell.angle_beta   90.00
_cell.angle_gamma   90.00
#
_symmetry.space_group_name_H-M   'P 1'
#
loop_
_entity.id
_entity.type
_entity.pdbx_description
1 polymer ?
#
loop_
_entity_poly.entity_id
_entity_poly.type
_entity_poly.pdbx_seq_one_letter_code
_entity_poly.pdbx_strand_id
1 'polypeptide(L)'
;MKKLLLFSIAAAISFAASAQKDTTKVIDNKGTIKWVISNTAAVITKEDSTLLYVTPQQLGDSSFVKMASNGLSKIGQTVELGGILSKVTTIATSAENLLRITGLQSGSNTQDSVMVVDPSTGQLKFISASSLFNALSFDNGLTKTGNLVQLGGALVKPTEIITTATNTLIISGLESGNLATDSLVVSGTDGALKRVKAESLLQSGDERFEANAGQSAFAVTNMPAAVSKVWVYRNGVKLLTNTDYTIASGSINLASSISSLVALGDLIEVQWVK
;
A
#
# COMPACT_ATOMS: atom_id res chain seq x y z
N MET A 1 -27.39 116.22 59.71
CA MET A 1 -26.07 116.86 59.58
C MET A 1 -25.38 116.34 58.31
N LYS A 2 -24.82 117.27 57.53
CA LYS A 2 -23.79 117.16 56.49
C LYS A 2 -24.06 116.36 55.20
N LYS A 3 -24.08 117.14 54.11
CA LYS A 3 -23.89 116.81 52.69
C LYS A 3 -22.57 116.06 52.46
N LEU A 4 -22.51 115.24 51.41
CA LEU A 4 -21.45 115.38 50.40
C LEU A 4 -21.86 114.72 49.06
N LEU A 5 -21.93 115.56 48.01
CA LEU A 5 -21.89 115.16 46.60
C LEU A 5 -20.48 114.64 46.29
N LEU A 6 -20.36 113.55 45.52
CA LEU A 6 -19.22 113.32 44.64
C LEU A 6 -19.70 112.89 43.24
N PHE A 7 -19.37 113.72 42.26
CA PHE A 7 -19.39 113.41 40.83
C PHE A 7 -18.32 112.36 40.50
N SER A 8 -18.56 111.47 39.52
CA SER A 8 -17.77 111.41 38.26
C SER A 8 -17.77 110.04 37.55
N ILE A 9 -17.79 110.14 36.22
CA ILE A 9 -17.24 109.25 35.19
C ILE A 9 -18.00 107.96 34.86
N ALA A 10 -18.74 108.03 33.76
CA ALA A 10 -19.09 106.89 32.92
C ALA A 10 -17.83 106.40 32.19
N ALA A 11 -17.43 105.15 32.45
CA ALA A 11 -16.54 104.39 31.59
C ALA A 11 -17.22 103.05 31.32
N ALA A 12 -17.68 102.86 30.09
CA ALA A 12 -18.20 101.58 29.61
C ALA A 12 -17.03 100.59 29.53
N ILE A 13 -16.97 99.66 30.49
CA ILE A 13 -16.01 98.55 30.46
C ILE A 13 -16.73 97.38 29.79
N SER A 14 -16.53 97.24 28.48
CA SER A 14 -16.93 96.03 27.75
C SER A 14 -15.88 94.94 28.02
N PHE A 15 -16.30 93.83 28.64
CA PHE A 15 -15.50 92.62 28.69
C PHE A 15 -15.60 91.92 27.34
N ALA A 16 -14.60 92.12 26.47
CA ALA A 16 -14.42 91.27 25.30
C ALA A 16 -13.89 89.91 25.78
N ALA A 17 -14.74 88.88 25.73
CA ALA A 17 -14.32 87.51 25.92
C ALA A 17 -13.28 87.15 24.84
N SER A 18 -12.02 87.03 25.24
CA SER A 18 -10.99 86.48 24.37
C SER A 18 -11.18 84.97 24.31
N ALA A 19 -11.88 84.50 23.27
CA ALA A 19 -11.90 83.08 22.92
C ALA A 19 -10.50 82.68 22.46
N GLN A 20 -9.81 81.89 23.28
CA GLN A 20 -8.53 81.28 22.92
C GLN A 20 -8.78 80.30 21.77
N LYS A 21 -8.09 80.53 20.65
CA LYS A 21 -8.18 79.71 19.42
C LYS A 21 -7.65 78.30 19.71
N ASP A 22 -8.51 77.29 19.65
CA ASP A 22 -8.12 75.90 19.75
C ASP A 22 -7.39 75.45 18.47
N THR A 23 -6.26 74.76 18.64
CA THR A 23 -5.22 74.53 17.63
C THR A 23 -5.53 73.45 16.58
N THR A 24 -6.71 72.86 16.59
CA THR A 24 -7.09 71.87 15.57
C THR A 24 -7.31 72.54 14.20
N LYS A 25 -6.27 72.45 13.38
CA LYS A 25 -6.17 72.97 12.02
C LYS A 25 -6.89 72.02 11.06
N VAL A 26 -8.01 72.43 10.48
CA VAL A 26 -8.62 71.74 9.32
C VAL A 26 -8.47 72.61 8.08
N ILE A 27 -7.99 72.00 7.00
CA ILE A 27 -7.72 72.63 5.71
C ILE A 27 -8.85 72.22 4.76
N ASP A 28 -9.48 73.18 4.09
CA ASP A 28 -10.48 72.89 3.05
C ASP A 28 -9.81 72.44 1.72
N ASN A 29 -10.61 71.94 0.77
CA ASN A 29 -10.14 71.53 -0.57
C ASN A 29 -9.63 72.71 -1.45
N LYS A 30 -9.46 73.90 -0.87
CA LYS A 30 -8.88 75.08 -1.54
C LYS A 30 -7.68 75.62 -0.76
N GLY A 31 -7.15 74.88 0.21
CA GLY A 31 -5.95 75.24 0.96
C GLY A 31 -6.17 76.35 2.00
N THR A 32 -7.42 76.75 2.27
CA THR A 32 -7.70 77.80 3.27
C THR A 32 -8.03 77.18 4.62
N ILE A 33 -7.32 77.62 5.66
CA ILE A 33 -7.45 77.09 7.03
C ILE A 33 -8.68 77.72 7.69
N LYS A 34 -9.68 76.92 8.06
CA LYS A 34 -10.75 77.35 8.97
C LYS A 34 -10.55 76.69 10.33
N TRP A 35 -10.52 77.51 11.38
CA TRP A 35 -10.37 77.06 12.76
C TRP A 35 -11.73 76.55 13.26
N VAL A 36 -11.76 75.40 13.92
CA VAL A 36 -12.97 74.89 14.59
C VAL A 36 -13.09 75.59 15.94
N ILE A 37 -14.27 76.15 16.24
CA ILE A 37 -14.58 76.70 17.56
C ILE A 37 -15.16 75.56 18.41
N SER A 38 -14.57 75.31 19.58
CA SER A 38 -15.01 74.29 20.54
C SER A 38 -16.44 74.52 21.00
N ASN A 39 -17.21 73.44 21.16
CA ASN A 39 -18.64 73.48 21.42
C ASN A 39 -18.97 74.25 22.71
N THR A 40 -19.78 75.31 22.60
CA THR A 40 -20.76 75.66 23.64
C THR A 40 -21.90 76.53 23.09
N ALA A 41 -21.73 77.22 21.95
CA ALA A 41 -22.84 77.89 21.26
C ALA A 41 -22.51 78.24 19.81
N ALA A 42 -22.85 77.36 18.86
CA ALA A 42 -23.09 77.74 17.46
C ALA A 42 -23.84 76.61 16.76
N VAL A 43 -25.12 76.83 16.48
CA VAL A 43 -25.93 75.99 15.60
C VAL A 43 -25.41 76.18 14.18
N ILE A 44 -24.84 75.14 13.57
CA ILE A 44 -24.60 75.13 12.12
C ILE A 44 -25.98 75.10 11.47
N THR A 45 -26.39 76.22 10.86
CA THR A 45 -27.63 76.28 10.09
C THR A 45 -27.38 75.70 8.69
N LYS A 46 -28.43 75.11 8.12
CA LYS A 46 -28.42 74.34 6.87
C LYS A 46 -27.91 75.11 5.64
N GLU A 47 -27.82 76.43 5.71
CA GLU A 47 -27.44 77.29 4.58
C GLU A 47 -25.94 77.28 4.28
N ASP A 48 -25.08 77.01 5.27
CA ASP A 48 -23.62 77.10 5.12
C ASP A 48 -22.92 75.77 4.78
N SER A 49 -23.65 74.65 4.73
CA SER A 49 -23.06 73.31 4.62
C SER A 49 -23.21 72.71 3.22
N THR A 50 -22.34 73.12 2.30
CA THR A 50 -22.15 72.38 1.04
C THR A 50 -20.93 71.47 1.16
N LEU A 51 -21.19 70.29 1.74
CA LEU A 51 -20.37 69.07 1.74
C LEU A 51 -18.99 69.17 2.41
N LEU A 52 -18.97 68.80 3.69
CA LEU A 52 -17.76 68.44 4.42
C LEU A 52 -17.29 67.05 3.92
N TYR A 53 -16.29 66.99 3.06
CA TYR A 53 -15.63 65.73 2.71
C TYR A 53 -14.76 65.28 3.89
N VAL A 54 -15.36 64.57 4.85
CA VAL A 54 -14.62 63.86 5.90
C VAL A 54 -14.23 62.49 5.38
N THR A 55 -12.94 62.16 5.49
CA THR A 55 -12.50 60.77 5.26
C THR A 55 -13.18 59.84 6.27
N PRO A 56 -13.38 58.54 5.98
CA PRO A 56 -13.96 57.60 6.96
C PRO A 56 -13.22 57.61 8.32
N GLN A 57 -11.91 57.89 8.29
CA GLN A 57 -11.08 58.05 9.48
C GLN A 57 -11.45 59.28 10.33
N GLN A 58 -12.03 60.32 9.73
CA GLN A 58 -12.53 61.53 10.40
C GLN A 58 -13.99 61.41 10.87
N LEU A 59 -14.74 60.41 10.40
CA LEU A 59 -16.11 60.11 10.86
C LEU A 59 -16.16 59.29 12.15
N GLY A 60 -15.00 58.86 12.68
CA GLY A 60 -14.95 57.97 13.84
C GLY A 60 -15.51 56.58 13.56
N ASP A 61 -15.72 56.22 12.28
CA ASP A 61 -16.14 54.88 11.91
C ASP A 61 -14.96 53.92 12.13
N SER A 62 -14.95 53.28 13.30
CA SER A 62 -13.93 52.32 13.71
C SER A 62 -13.96 51.01 12.92
N SER A 63 -14.90 50.86 11.99
CA SER A 63 -15.22 49.59 11.34
C SER A 63 -14.68 49.48 9.91
N PHE A 64 -13.58 50.19 9.58
CA PHE A 64 -12.92 50.04 8.28
C PHE A 64 -11.71 49.11 8.38
N VAL A 65 -11.73 48.02 7.60
CA VAL A 65 -10.53 47.20 7.41
C VAL A 65 -9.59 47.96 6.49
N LYS A 66 -8.43 48.39 6.99
CA LYS A 66 -7.45 49.13 6.17
C LYS A 66 -6.76 48.22 5.16
N MET A 67 -6.30 47.03 5.57
CA MET A 67 -5.53 46.10 4.75
C MET A 67 -5.81 44.63 5.13
N ALA A 68 -5.66 43.72 4.17
CA ALA A 68 -5.59 42.28 4.36
C ALA A 68 -4.27 41.77 3.77
N SER A 69 -3.66 40.75 4.36
CA SER A 69 -2.39 40.20 3.86
C SER A 69 -2.24 38.71 4.20
N ASN A 70 -1.37 38.02 3.44
CA ASN A 70 -0.90 36.66 3.72
C ASN A 70 -2.02 35.62 3.96
N GLY A 71 -2.70 35.22 2.89
CA GLY A 71 -3.83 34.27 2.94
C GLY A 71 -5.21 34.93 3.05
N LEU A 72 -5.24 36.23 3.39
CA LEU A 72 -6.45 37.04 3.47
C LEU A 72 -6.64 37.90 2.22
N SER A 73 -7.89 38.00 1.75
CA SER A 73 -8.32 38.92 0.69
C SER A 73 -9.30 39.95 1.25
N LYS A 74 -9.25 41.19 0.75
CA LYS A 74 -10.18 42.26 1.13
C LYS A 74 -11.13 42.55 -0.03
N ILE A 75 -12.44 42.50 0.24
CA ILE A 75 -13.49 42.86 -0.73
C ILE A 75 -14.38 43.93 -0.09
N GLY A 76 -14.29 45.17 -0.58
CA GLY A 76 -14.95 46.30 0.07
C GLY A 76 -14.44 46.47 1.51
N GLN A 77 -15.33 46.28 2.49
CA GLN A 77 -15.02 46.37 3.92
C GLN A 77 -14.85 45.00 4.59
N THR A 78 -15.00 43.90 3.86
CA THR A 78 -14.92 42.53 4.37
C THR A 78 -13.52 41.93 4.16
N VAL A 79 -13.10 41.05 5.08
CA VAL A 79 -11.91 40.20 4.93
C VAL A 79 -12.33 38.75 4.83
N GLU A 80 -11.80 38.05 3.83
CA GLU A 80 -12.08 36.65 3.55
C GLU A 80 -10.78 35.84 3.45
N LEU A 81 -10.88 34.53 3.69
CA LEU A 81 -9.80 33.59 3.35
C LEU A 81 -9.75 33.40 1.82
N GLY A 82 -8.57 33.13 1.27
CA GLY A 82 -8.38 32.87 -0.17
C GLY A 82 -7.42 33.83 -0.88
N GLY A 83 -6.73 34.70 -0.13
CA GLY A 83 -5.61 35.47 -0.65
C GLY A 83 -4.35 34.60 -0.81
N ILE A 84 -3.34 35.12 -1.51
CA ILE A 84 -2.04 34.44 -1.67
C ILE A 84 -1.27 34.47 -0.33
N LEU A 85 -0.62 33.37 0.02
CA LEU A 85 0.36 33.33 1.10
C LEU A 85 1.66 33.99 0.63
N SER A 86 2.02 35.14 1.21
CA SER A 86 3.24 35.89 0.87
C SER A 86 4.44 35.52 1.74
N LYS A 87 4.22 34.66 2.74
CA LYS A 87 5.23 34.10 3.65
C LYS A 87 4.71 32.79 4.24
N VAL A 88 5.61 32.01 4.85
CA VAL A 88 5.23 30.77 5.58
C VAL A 88 4.20 31.11 6.66
N THR A 89 3.14 30.30 6.72
CA THR A 89 2.03 30.47 7.68
C THR A 89 1.83 29.18 8.44
N THR A 90 1.76 29.28 9.77
CA THR A 90 1.50 28.15 10.66
C THR A 90 0.20 28.41 11.40
N ILE A 91 -0.70 27.43 11.37
CA ILE A 91 -1.89 27.40 12.23
C ILE A 91 -1.54 26.49 13.42
N ALA A 92 -1.28 27.09 14.57
CA ALA A 92 -1.00 26.33 15.80
C ALA A 92 -2.31 25.91 16.47
N THR A 93 -2.43 24.62 16.77
CA THR A 93 -3.54 24.05 17.54
C THR A 93 -3.05 23.63 18.93
N SER A 94 -3.97 23.30 19.82
CA SER A 94 -3.68 22.68 21.11
C SER A 94 -4.61 21.50 21.36
N ALA A 95 -4.44 20.81 22.49
CA ALA A 95 -5.35 19.74 22.90
C ALA A 95 -6.79 20.23 23.12
N GLU A 96 -6.98 21.52 23.44
CA GLU A 96 -8.28 22.14 23.67
C GLU A 96 -8.81 22.85 22.41
N ASN A 97 -7.90 23.37 21.57
CA ASN A 97 -8.23 24.16 20.38
C ASN A 97 -7.85 23.39 19.11
N LEU A 98 -8.79 22.62 18.58
CA LEU A 98 -8.60 21.78 17.39
C LEU A 98 -8.92 22.53 16.09
N LEU A 99 -8.22 22.18 15.01
CA LEU A 99 -8.60 22.57 13.65
C LEU A 99 -9.57 21.55 13.07
N ARG A 100 -10.83 21.95 12.80
CA ARG A 100 -11.87 21.10 12.21
C ARG A 100 -12.38 21.73 10.91
N ILE A 101 -12.45 20.93 9.84
CA ILE A 101 -13.15 21.28 8.59
C ILE A 101 -14.38 20.39 8.48
N THR A 102 -15.56 20.99 8.38
CA THR A 102 -16.84 20.28 8.26
C THR A 102 -17.42 20.42 6.86
N GLY A 103 -18.26 19.47 6.43
CA GLY A 103 -18.91 19.51 5.11
C GLY A 103 -18.02 19.05 3.95
N LEU A 104 -16.97 18.26 4.24
CA LEU A 104 -16.14 17.63 3.22
C LEU A 104 -16.95 16.63 2.37
N GLN A 105 -16.64 16.55 1.08
CA GLN A 105 -17.22 15.60 0.14
C GLN A 105 -16.25 14.43 -0.12
N SER A 106 -16.76 13.31 -0.65
CA SER A 106 -15.93 12.16 -1.03
C SER A 106 -15.03 12.48 -2.22
N GLY A 107 -13.76 12.09 -2.15
CA GLY A 107 -12.81 12.22 -3.26
C GLY A 107 -12.71 10.99 -4.17
N SER A 108 -12.05 11.15 -5.31
CA SER A 108 -11.69 10.13 -6.28
C SER A 108 -10.30 9.57 -6.03
N ASN A 109 -10.15 8.24 -6.02
CA ASN A 109 -8.86 7.57 -5.88
C ASN A 109 -7.97 7.60 -7.14
N THR A 110 -8.46 8.13 -8.27
CA THR A 110 -7.71 8.25 -9.54
C THR A 110 -7.37 9.68 -9.92
N GLN A 111 -8.07 10.67 -9.35
CA GLN A 111 -7.91 12.08 -9.69
C GLN A 111 -7.42 12.91 -8.50
N ASP A 112 -7.75 12.51 -7.27
CA ASP A 112 -7.41 13.27 -6.08
C ASP A 112 -6.16 12.74 -5.38
N SER A 113 -5.58 13.60 -4.54
CA SER A 113 -4.42 13.28 -3.73
C SER A 113 -4.78 13.17 -2.26
N VAL A 114 -4.02 12.37 -1.53
CA VAL A 114 -4.11 12.28 -0.07
C VAL A 114 -3.22 13.37 0.52
N MET A 115 -3.79 14.15 1.43
CA MET A 115 -3.05 15.15 2.20
C MET A 115 -2.28 14.46 3.31
N VAL A 116 -0.99 14.76 3.40
CA VAL A 116 -0.09 14.23 4.42
C VAL A 116 0.64 15.37 5.11
N VAL A 117 1.20 15.10 6.27
CA VAL A 117 1.95 16.08 7.06
C VAL A 117 3.38 15.61 7.20
N ASP A 118 4.33 16.49 6.95
CA ASP A 118 5.72 16.27 7.31
C ASP A 118 5.83 16.32 8.85
N PRO A 119 6.17 15.20 9.52
CA PRO A 119 6.14 15.14 10.98
C PRO A 119 7.21 16.02 11.64
N SER A 120 8.27 16.40 10.91
CA SER A 120 9.37 17.20 11.44
C SER A 120 9.11 18.70 11.34
N THR A 121 8.40 19.13 10.29
CA THR A 121 8.17 20.56 10.00
C THR A 121 6.73 20.99 10.15
N GLY A 122 5.78 20.05 10.24
CA GLY A 122 4.35 20.32 10.19
C GLY A 122 3.84 20.74 8.81
N GLN A 123 4.68 20.71 7.77
CA GLN A 123 4.30 21.13 6.42
C GLN A 123 3.28 20.14 5.82
N LEU A 124 2.20 20.68 5.30
CA LEU A 124 1.21 19.93 4.54
C LEU A 124 1.75 19.63 3.14
N LYS A 125 1.67 18.36 2.73
CA LYS A 125 2.08 17.87 1.42
C LYS A 125 0.96 16.99 0.85
N PHE A 126 1.09 16.64 -0.42
CA PHE A 126 0.19 15.68 -1.07
C PHE A 126 0.99 14.49 -1.58
N ILE A 127 0.37 13.31 -1.52
CA ILE A 127 0.78 12.11 -2.23
C ILE A 127 -0.37 11.66 -3.13
N SER A 128 -0.07 11.22 -4.35
CA SER A 128 -1.09 10.65 -5.22
C SER A 128 -1.69 9.41 -4.54
N ALA A 129 -3.03 9.32 -4.54
CA ALA A 129 -3.71 8.16 -3.97
C ALA A 129 -3.22 6.85 -4.62
N SER A 130 -3.00 6.88 -5.95
CA SER A 130 -2.48 5.74 -6.71
C SER A 130 -1.12 5.25 -6.24
N SER A 131 -0.18 6.14 -5.87
CA SER A 131 1.15 5.72 -5.40
C SER A 131 1.11 5.14 -4.00
N LEU A 132 0.22 5.61 -3.13
CA LEU A 132 0.06 5.05 -1.78
C LEU A 132 -0.49 3.62 -1.81
N PHE A 133 -1.47 3.35 -2.69
CA PHE A 133 -2.12 2.04 -2.76
C PHE A 133 -1.38 1.02 -3.65
N ASN A 134 -0.50 1.47 -4.54
CA ASN A 134 0.32 0.60 -5.40
C ASN A 134 1.76 0.39 -4.88
N ALA A 135 2.06 0.76 -3.64
CA ALA A 135 3.40 0.64 -3.07
C ALA A 135 3.84 -0.81 -2.77
N LEU A 136 2.94 -1.79 -2.91
CA LEU A 136 3.23 -3.20 -2.63
C LEU A 136 3.66 -3.93 -3.90
N SER A 137 4.81 -4.60 -3.83
CA SER A 137 5.24 -5.56 -4.85
C SER A 137 4.85 -6.99 -4.43
N PHE A 138 4.33 -7.74 -5.39
CA PHE A 138 4.02 -9.16 -5.25
C PHE A 138 4.86 -9.90 -6.28
N ASP A 139 5.58 -10.93 -5.85
CA ASP A 139 6.53 -11.67 -6.67
C ASP A 139 6.58 -13.12 -6.21
N ASN A 140 7.30 -13.96 -6.95
CA ASN A 140 7.63 -15.34 -6.61
C ASN A 140 6.38 -16.21 -6.38
N GLY A 141 5.66 -16.50 -7.45
CA GLY A 141 4.48 -17.36 -7.42
C GLY A 141 3.16 -16.63 -7.19
N LEU A 142 3.22 -15.35 -6.80
CA LEU A 142 2.06 -14.49 -6.64
C LEU A 142 1.84 -13.59 -7.86
N THR A 143 0.57 -13.40 -8.22
CA THR A 143 0.12 -12.50 -9.28
C THR A 143 -0.93 -11.54 -8.73
N LYS A 144 -0.85 -10.26 -9.11
CA LYS A 144 -1.85 -9.23 -8.78
C LYS A 144 -2.67 -8.86 -10.01
N THR A 145 -3.99 -8.99 -9.90
CA THR A 145 -4.95 -8.56 -10.94
C THR A 145 -5.92 -7.57 -10.31
N GLY A 146 -5.73 -6.29 -10.59
CA GLY A 146 -6.44 -5.21 -9.88
C GLY A 146 -6.16 -5.29 -8.37
N ASN A 147 -7.21 -5.50 -7.57
CA ASN A 147 -7.09 -5.58 -6.11
C ASN A 147 -6.89 -7.00 -5.57
N LEU A 148 -6.95 -8.03 -6.42
CA LEU A 148 -6.79 -9.42 -6.00
C LEU A 148 -5.32 -9.84 -6.07
N VAL A 149 -4.86 -10.54 -5.04
CA VAL A 149 -3.55 -11.21 -5.00
C VAL A 149 -3.81 -12.71 -4.94
N GLN A 150 -3.23 -13.45 -5.87
CA GLN A 150 -3.51 -14.88 -6.06
C GLN A 150 -2.21 -15.66 -6.29
N LEU A 151 -2.25 -16.97 -6.01
CA LEU A 151 -1.23 -17.90 -6.52
C LEU A 151 -1.42 -18.03 -8.04
N GLY A 152 -0.31 -18.13 -8.78
CA GLY A 152 -0.35 -18.29 -10.24
C GLY A 152 0.67 -17.44 -11.01
N GLY A 153 1.77 -17.04 -10.38
CA GLY A 153 2.90 -16.37 -11.03
C GLY A 153 4.11 -17.29 -11.22
N ALA A 154 5.14 -16.82 -11.92
CA ALA A 154 6.41 -17.53 -12.01
C ALA A 154 7.15 -17.49 -10.66
N LEU A 155 7.82 -18.59 -10.30
CA LEU A 155 8.82 -18.57 -9.23
C LEU A 155 10.12 -18.00 -9.80
N VAL A 156 10.56 -16.85 -9.29
CA VAL A 156 11.81 -16.20 -9.71
C VAL A 156 12.99 -16.55 -8.81
N LYS A 157 12.71 -17.26 -7.71
CA LYS A 157 13.70 -17.78 -6.76
C LYS A 157 13.18 -19.08 -6.13
N PRO A 158 14.06 -19.90 -5.51
CA PRO A 158 13.62 -21.08 -4.77
C PRO A 158 12.58 -20.74 -3.70
N THR A 159 11.58 -21.61 -3.53
CA THR A 159 10.49 -21.45 -2.56
C THR A 159 10.39 -22.69 -1.69
N GLU A 160 10.36 -22.49 -0.39
CA GLU A 160 10.20 -23.54 0.61
C GLU A 160 8.90 -23.32 1.39
N ILE A 161 8.08 -24.36 1.52
CA ILE A 161 6.89 -24.37 2.38
C ILE A 161 7.19 -25.33 3.53
N ILE A 162 7.50 -24.76 4.70
CA ILE A 162 7.84 -25.55 5.89
C ILE A 162 6.55 -26.04 6.55
N THR A 163 6.46 -27.35 6.74
CA THR A 163 5.36 -28.01 7.45
C THR A 163 5.86 -28.60 8.76
N THR A 164 4.94 -28.97 9.64
CA THR A 164 5.22 -29.64 10.92
C THR A 164 4.20 -30.75 11.14
N ALA A 165 4.36 -31.55 12.20
CA ALA A 165 3.38 -32.58 12.55
C ALA A 165 1.95 -32.04 12.78
N THR A 166 1.82 -30.78 13.22
CA THR A 166 0.52 -30.12 13.43
C THR A 166 0.08 -29.25 12.26
N ASN A 167 1.05 -28.68 11.51
CA ASN A 167 0.79 -27.79 10.38
C ASN A 167 1.14 -28.49 9.08
N THR A 168 0.17 -29.19 8.48
CA THR A 168 0.34 -29.99 7.26
C THR A 168 -0.08 -29.22 6.01
N LEU A 169 0.52 -29.54 4.85
CA LEU A 169 0.04 -29.07 3.55
C LEU A 169 -1.05 -30.02 3.02
N ILE A 170 -2.30 -29.55 3.00
CA ILE A 170 -3.45 -30.30 2.50
C ILE A 170 -3.96 -29.63 1.22
N ILE A 171 -4.06 -30.40 0.14
CA ILE A 171 -4.72 -29.98 -1.11
C ILE A 171 -6.02 -30.79 -1.24
N SER A 172 -7.14 -30.15 -0.90
CA SER A 172 -8.47 -30.77 -0.99
C SER A 172 -9.06 -30.61 -2.39
N GLY A 173 -9.94 -31.54 -2.78
CA GLY A 173 -10.63 -31.47 -4.08
C GLY A 173 -9.78 -31.91 -5.28
N LEU A 174 -8.75 -32.72 -5.06
CA LEU A 174 -8.01 -33.34 -6.15
C LEU A 174 -8.91 -34.33 -6.91
N GLU A 175 -8.86 -34.27 -8.24
CA GLU A 175 -9.54 -35.21 -9.12
C GLU A 175 -8.68 -36.47 -9.36
N SER A 176 -9.29 -37.55 -9.86
CA SER A 176 -8.55 -38.76 -10.22
C SER A 176 -7.72 -38.52 -11.49
N GLY A 177 -6.44 -38.91 -11.46
CA GLY A 177 -5.55 -38.81 -12.62
C GLY A 177 -5.65 -40.01 -13.58
N ASN A 178 -5.14 -39.83 -14.80
CA ASN A 178 -5.00 -40.85 -15.82
C ASN A 178 -3.52 -41.10 -16.15
N LEU A 179 -2.99 -42.27 -15.79
CA LEU A 179 -1.58 -42.62 -16.01
C LEU A 179 -1.14 -42.66 -17.48
N ALA A 180 -2.07 -42.67 -18.44
CA ALA A 180 -1.73 -42.59 -19.87
C ALA A 180 -1.37 -41.15 -20.31
N THR A 181 -1.81 -40.13 -19.58
CA THR A 181 -1.60 -38.71 -19.92
C THR A 181 -0.88 -37.94 -18.83
N ASP A 182 -1.04 -38.36 -17.58
CA ASP A 182 -0.59 -37.63 -16.42
C ASP A 182 0.71 -38.22 -15.87
N SER A 183 1.53 -37.35 -15.29
CA SER A 183 2.74 -37.76 -14.58
C SER A 183 2.47 -37.85 -13.08
N LEU A 184 3.19 -38.75 -12.42
CA LEU A 184 3.17 -38.81 -10.96
C LEU A 184 4.10 -37.75 -10.37
N VAL A 185 3.67 -37.14 -9.28
CA VAL A 185 4.47 -36.20 -8.50
C VAL A 185 5.10 -36.94 -7.33
N VAL A 186 6.41 -36.77 -7.17
CA VAL A 186 7.20 -37.36 -6.08
C VAL A 186 8.07 -36.29 -5.44
N SER A 187 8.49 -36.48 -4.19
CA SER A 187 9.46 -35.61 -3.53
C SER A 187 10.88 -36.18 -3.65
N GLY A 188 11.84 -35.33 -3.98
CA GLY A 188 13.27 -35.64 -3.86
C GLY A 188 13.73 -35.69 -2.40
N THR A 189 14.97 -36.14 -2.18
CA THR A 189 15.60 -36.13 -0.84
C THR A 189 15.82 -34.73 -0.29
N ASP A 190 15.81 -33.72 -1.16
CA ASP A 190 15.86 -32.29 -0.87
C ASP A 190 14.46 -31.68 -0.62
N GLY A 191 13.40 -32.49 -0.65
CA GLY A 191 12.02 -32.04 -0.52
C GLY A 191 11.44 -31.41 -1.80
N ALA A 192 12.23 -31.25 -2.86
CA ALA A 192 11.75 -30.68 -4.11
C ALA A 192 10.78 -31.63 -4.82
N LEU A 193 9.64 -31.12 -5.29
CA LEU A 193 8.70 -31.90 -6.07
C LEU A 193 9.23 -32.12 -7.48
N LYS A 194 9.20 -33.38 -7.92
CA LYS A 194 9.65 -33.85 -9.23
C LYS A 194 8.53 -34.64 -9.89
N ARG A 195 8.61 -34.75 -11.20
CA ARG A 195 7.67 -35.52 -12.03
C ARG A 195 8.35 -36.81 -12.43
N VAL A 196 7.64 -37.93 -12.34
CA VAL A 196 8.08 -39.20 -12.91
C VAL A 196 7.03 -39.71 -13.89
N LYS A 197 7.49 -40.26 -15.00
CA LYS A 197 6.62 -40.91 -15.98
C LYS A 197 6.14 -42.25 -15.43
N ALA A 198 4.90 -42.64 -15.74
CA ALA A 198 4.30 -43.87 -15.23
C ALA A 198 5.10 -45.12 -15.64
N GLU A 199 5.66 -45.13 -16.86
CA GLU A 199 6.45 -46.25 -17.39
C GLU A 199 7.75 -46.47 -16.60
N SER A 200 8.24 -45.45 -15.90
CA SER A 200 9.43 -45.60 -15.05
C SER A 200 9.14 -46.46 -13.81
N LEU A 201 7.88 -46.60 -13.39
CA LEU A 201 7.46 -47.40 -12.23
C LEU A 201 7.06 -48.83 -12.58
N LEU A 202 6.69 -49.10 -13.83
CA LEU A 202 6.16 -50.39 -14.28
C LEU A 202 7.15 -51.12 -15.18
N GLN A 203 8.43 -51.15 -14.77
CA GLN A 203 9.45 -51.84 -15.53
C GLN A 203 9.32 -53.35 -15.33
N SER A 204 9.14 -54.09 -16.41
CA SER A 204 9.16 -55.56 -16.43
C SER A 204 9.99 -56.03 -17.62
N GLY A 205 10.34 -57.30 -17.64
CA GLY A 205 11.07 -57.89 -18.75
C GLY A 205 11.02 -59.40 -18.75
N ASP A 206 11.44 -59.97 -19.87
CA ASP A 206 11.65 -61.39 -20.05
C ASP A 206 12.96 -61.66 -20.80
N GLU A 207 13.56 -62.81 -20.53
CA GLU A 207 14.73 -63.30 -21.25
C GLU A 207 14.62 -64.82 -21.43
N ARG A 208 15.02 -65.30 -22.61
CA ARG A 208 14.93 -66.71 -22.98
C ARG A 208 16.31 -67.25 -23.32
N PHE A 209 16.61 -68.45 -22.81
CA PHE A 209 17.86 -69.16 -23.05
C PHE A 209 17.58 -70.55 -23.61
N GLU A 210 18.40 -70.97 -24.56
CA GLU A 210 18.52 -72.37 -24.94
C GLU A 210 19.65 -73.00 -24.10
N ALA A 211 19.30 -73.99 -23.30
CA ALA A 211 20.21 -74.58 -22.33
C ALA A 211 21.13 -75.64 -22.97
N ASN A 212 22.37 -75.69 -22.51
CA ASN A 212 23.22 -76.85 -22.71
C ASN A 212 22.83 -77.98 -21.74
N ALA A 213 23.15 -79.22 -22.08
CA ALA A 213 22.92 -80.35 -21.20
C ALA A 213 23.61 -80.14 -19.84
N GLY A 214 22.86 -80.28 -18.74
CA GLY A 214 23.38 -80.10 -17.39
C GLY A 214 23.62 -78.65 -16.94
N GLN A 215 23.28 -77.65 -17.76
CA GLN A 215 23.53 -76.25 -17.42
C GLN A 215 22.76 -75.83 -16.16
N SER A 216 23.49 -75.34 -15.16
CA SER A 216 22.93 -74.97 -13.86
C SER A 216 22.78 -73.47 -13.64
N ALA A 217 23.38 -72.63 -14.49
CA ALA A 217 23.37 -71.18 -14.32
C ALA A 217 23.03 -70.43 -15.62
N PHE A 218 22.25 -69.35 -15.47
CA PHE A 218 21.84 -68.45 -16.56
C PHE A 218 22.08 -67.01 -16.12
N ALA A 219 22.73 -66.21 -16.96
CA ALA A 219 22.97 -64.79 -16.70
C ALA A 219 21.81 -63.98 -17.28
N VAL A 220 21.10 -63.23 -16.45
CA VAL A 220 19.89 -62.50 -16.84
C VAL A 220 20.12 -61.01 -16.68
N THR A 221 20.05 -60.27 -17.79
CA THR A 221 20.35 -58.84 -17.79
C THR A 221 19.17 -58.08 -17.19
N ASN A 222 19.43 -57.03 -16.41
CA ASN A 222 18.39 -56.17 -15.82
C ASN A 222 17.42 -56.87 -14.85
N MET A 223 17.64 -58.14 -14.48
CA MET A 223 16.80 -58.84 -13.50
C MET A 223 17.01 -58.27 -12.08
N PRO A 224 15.94 -58.04 -11.30
CA PRO A 224 16.05 -57.64 -9.90
C PRO A 224 16.67 -58.75 -9.04
N ALA A 225 17.38 -58.37 -7.98
CA ALA A 225 17.96 -59.31 -7.01
C ALA A 225 16.94 -59.89 -6.01
N ALA A 226 15.67 -59.47 -6.09
CA ALA A 226 14.60 -59.94 -5.21
C ALA A 226 13.87 -61.14 -5.85
N VAL A 227 14.01 -62.33 -5.25
CA VAL A 227 13.41 -63.58 -5.75
C VAL A 227 11.90 -63.53 -5.92
N SER A 228 11.21 -62.73 -5.11
CA SER A 228 9.75 -62.55 -5.18
C SER A 228 9.28 -61.84 -6.45
N LYS A 229 10.20 -61.24 -7.20
CA LYS A 229 9.94 -60.49 -8.42
C LYS A 229 10.37 -61.23 -9.69
N VAL A 230 10.82 -62.48 -9.57
CA VAL A 230 11.40 -63.26 -10.66
C VAL A 230 10.72 -64.62 -10.76
N TRP A 231 10.32 -65.00 -11.95
CA TRP A 231 9.75 -66.31 -12.25
C TRP A 231 10.56 -67.00 -13.34
N VAL A 232 10.90 -68.27 -13.10
CA VAL A 232 11.67 -69.09 -14.03
C VAL A 232 10.80 -70.25 -14.50
N TYR A 233 10.82 -70.49 -15.80
CA TYR A 233 10.10 -71.58 -16.44
C TYR A 233 11.10 -72.42 -17.23
N ARG A 234 10.95 -73.75 -17.17
CA ARG A 234 11.66 -74.69 -18.03
C ARG A 234 10.66 -75.36 -18.94
N ASN A 235 10.82 -75.21 -20.26
CA ASN A 235 9.90 -75.75 -21.27
C ASN A 235 8.42 -75.42 -20.96
N GLY A 236 8.15 -74.23 -20.43
CA GLY A 236 6.81 -73.77 -20.03
C GLY A 236 6.34 -74.18 -18.63
N VAL A 237 7.07 -75.06 -17.92
CA VAL A 237 6.76 -75.43 -16.53
C VAL A 237 7.43 -74.47 -15.56
N LYS A 238 6.64 -73.85 -14.68
CA LYS A 238 7.14 -72.96 -13.64
C LYS A 238 7.96 -73.74 -12.62
N LEU A 239 9.17 -73.25 -12.36
CA LEU A 239 10.02 -73.75 -11.29
C LEU A 239 9.70 -73.07 -9.95
N LEU A 240 9.89 -73.80 -8.86
CA LEU A 240 9.68 -73.31 -7.51
C LEU A 240 10.92 -72.61 -6.97
N THR A 241 10.76 -71.35 -6.55
CA THR A 241 11.82 -70.58 -5.91
C THR A 241 12.33 -71.28 -4.64
N ASN A 242 13.64 -71.23 -4.40
CA ASN A 242 14.40 -71.87 -3.31
C ASN A 242 14.36 -73.41 -3.27
N THR A 243 13.54 -74.05 -4.09
CA THR A 243 13.50 -75.52 -4.22
C THR A 243 14.15 -75.95 -5.53
N ASP A 244 13.70 -75.37 -6.63
CA ASP A 244 14.12 -75.70 -7.99
C ASP A 244 15.18 -74.73 -8.53
N TYR A 245 15.16 -73.48 -8.06
CA TYR A 245 16.17 -72.47 -8.40
C TYR A 245 16.34 -71.43 -7.29
N THR A 246 17.50 -70.80 -7.29
CA THR A 246 17.82 -69.59 -6.51
C THR A 246 18.25 -68.49 -7.46
N ILE A 247 18.30 -67.24 -6.99
CA ILE A 247 18.84 -66.14 -7.80
C ILE A 247 20.01 -65.47 -7.08
N ALA A 248 20.93 -64.96 -7.88
CA ALA A 248 21.93 -63.99 -7.50
C ALA A 248 21.74 -62.71 -8.32
N SER A 249 22.51 -61.66 -8.04
CA SER A 249 22.45 -60.43 -8.83
C SER A 249 22.72 -60.73 -10.31
N GLY A 250 21.69 -60.60 -11.16
CA GLY A 250 21.77 -60.86 -12.60
C GLY A 250 21.97 -62.33 -12.98
N SER A 251 21.63 -63.30 -12.12
CA SER A 251 21.75 -64.72 -12.48
C SER A 251 20.73 -65.62 -11.79
N ILE A 252 20.28 -66.64 -12.52
CA ILE A 252 19.50 -67.77 -12.01
C ILE A 252 20.43 -68.97 -11.82
N ASN A 253 20.33 -69.64 -10.66
CA ASN A 253 21.02 -70.89 -10.38
C ASN A 253 20.00 -71.99 -10.10
N LEU A 254 19.92 -72.98 -10.98
CA LEU A 254 19.08 -74.16 -10.80
C LEU A 254 19.65 -75.07 -9.71
N ALA A 255 18.79 -75.63 -8.87
CA ALA A 255 19.17 -76.66 -7.92
C ALA A 255 19.68 -77.90 -8.68
N SER A 256 20.57 -78.69 -8.06
CA SER A 256 21.17 -79.87 -8.70
C SER A 256 20.12 -80.90 -9.15
N SER A 257 18.98 -80.99 -8.44
CA SER A 257 17.82 -81.81 -8.80
C SER A 257 17.19 -81.40 -10.13
N ILE A 258 17.28 -80.13 -10.50
CA ILE A 258 16.74 -79.59 -11.74
C ILE A 258 17.81 -79.55 -12.83
N SER A 259 19.02 -79.07 -12.53
CA SER A 259 20.09 -78.96 -13.54
C SER A 259 20.47 -80.31 -14.12
N SER A 260 20.40 -81.40 -13.33
CA SER A 260 20.62 -82.76 -13.83
C SER A 260 19.56 -83.25 -14.81
N LEU A 261 18.37 -82.64 -14.82
CA LEU A 261 17.29 -82.94 -15.75
C LEU A 261 17.34 -82.06 -17.01
N VAL A 262 18.16 -81.00 -17.03
CA VAL A 262 18.29 -80.07 -18.17
C VAL A 262 18.96 -80.78 -19.34
N ALA A 263 18.25 -80.86 -20.46
CA ALA A 263 18.76 -81.41 -21.72
C ALA A 263 19.25 -80.29 -22.65
N LEU A 264 20.11 -80.66 -23.61
CA LEU A 264 20.49 -79.75 -24.70
C LEU A 264 19.23 -79.33 -25.47
N GLY A 265 19.02 -78.02 -25.62
CA GLY A 265 17.85 -77.47 -26.31
C GLY A 265 16.66 -77.17 -25.40
N ASP A 266 16.74 -77.45 -24.09
CA ASP A 266 15.71 -77.01 -23.15
C ASP A 266 15.61 -75.48 -23.12
N LEU A 267 14.39 -74.97 -23.14
CA LEU A 267 14.12 -73.54 -23.06
C LEU A 267 13.95 -73.11 -21.62
N ILE A 268 14.78 -72.16 -21.17
CA ILE A 268 14.64 -71.47 -19.91
C ILE A 268 14.10 -70.07 -20.18
N GLU A 269 12.91 -69.78 -19.68
CA GLU A 269 12.31 -68.45 -19.74
C GLU A 269 12.34 -67.83 -18.34
N VAL A 270 12.89 -66.62 -18.25
CA VAL A 270 12.94 -65.83 -17.02
C VAL A 270 12.10 -64.60 -17.23
N GLN A 271 11.11 -64.37 -16.37
CA GLN A 271 10.27 -63.17 -16.37
C GLN A 271 10.46 -62.42 -15.06
N TRP A 272 10.44 -61.09 -15.10
CA TRP A 272 10.55 -60.28 -13.90
C TRP A 272 9.81 -58.95 -13.96
N VAL A 273 9.55 -58.41 -12.77
CA VAL A 273 9.07 -57.03 -12.54
C VAL A 273 10.09 -56.28 -11.68
N LYS A 274 10.35 -55.01 -11.93
CA LYS A 274 11.30 -54.20 -11.15
C LYS A 274 10.59 -53.38 -10.08
#